data_AF-A0A969YDA2-F1
#
_entry.id   AF-A0A969YDA2-F1
#
_cell.length_a   1.000
_cell.length_b   1.000
_cell.length_c   1.000
_cell.angle_alpha   90.00
_cell.angle_beta   90.00
_cell.angle_gamma   90.00
#
_symmetry.space_group_name_H-M   'P 1'
#
loop_
_entity.id
_entity.type
_entity.pdbx_description
1 polymer ?
#
loop_
_entity_poly.entity_id
_entity_poly.type
_entity_poly.pdbx_seq_one_letter_code
_entity_poly.pdbx_strand_id
1 'polypeptide(L)'
;MQSYELLRQVYDSSNPKKIADDLGLSLSLIYKWAEPAENTGSGTVNPLDRVAALIRSTGDTRIAQWICEQTGGFFIRNPKGLWPHPEYLVPATNRVVQEFADLLAVIAKAAIDNVISKQEAAAIRARWEDLKSATEGFVRCCEEGNFAPMRQPTTPTQPPQ
;
A
#
# COMPACT_ATOMS: atom_id res chain seq x y z
N MET A 1 1.35 -11.17 9.31
CA MET A 1 0.99 -12.40 8.59
C MET A 1 2.12 -12.77 7.65
N GLN A 2 2.64 -13.99 7.75
CA GLN A 2 3.67 -14.52 6.87
C GLN A 2 3.05 -15.06 5.58
N SER A 3 3.85 -15.22 4.52
CA SER A 3 3.41 -15.71 3.21
C SER A 3 2.79 -17.10 3.26
N TYR A 4 3.41 -18.04 3.98
CA TYR A 4 2.90 -19.41 4.13
C TYR A 4 1.57 -19.47 4.90
N GLU A 5 1.35 -18.57 5.86
CA GLU A 5 0.09 -18.48 6.62
C GLU A 5 -1.07 -18.04 5.73
N LEU A 6 -0.82 -17.05 4.87
CA LEU A 6 -1.79 -16.59 3.87
C LEU A 6 -2.15 -17.72 2.91
N LEU A 7 -1.15 -18.42 2.37
CA LEU A 7 -1.37 -19.55 1.46
C LEU A 7 -2.20 -20.65 2.13
N ARG A 8 -1.91 -20.98 3.40
CA ARG A 8 -2.70 -21.94 4.16
C ARG A 8 -4.17 -21.54 4.23
N GLN A 9 -4.47 -20.29 4.60
CA GLN A 9 -5.85 -19.80 4.68
C GLN A 9 -6.58 -19.81 3.33
N VAL A 10 -5.88 -19.46 2.25
CA VAL A 10 -6.43 -19.52 0.88
C VAL A 10 -6.77 -20.96 0.51
N TYR A 11 -5.90 -21.91 0.84
CA TYR A 11 -6.13 -23.33 0.54
C TYR A 11 -7.26 -23.92 1.38
N ASP A 12 -7.37 -23.55 2.65
CA ASP A 12 -8.46 -23.98 3.55
C ASP A 12 -9.85 -23.51 3.07
N SER A 13 -9.90 -22.37 2.38
CA SER A 13 -11.13 -21.81 1.80
C SER A 13 -11.36 -22.19 0.33
N SER A 14 -10.46 -22.99 -0.27
CA SER A 14 -10.49 -23.37 -1.69
C SER A 14 -10.40 -24.89 -1.87
N ASN A 15 -10.28 -25.36 -3.12
CA ASN A 15 -10.01 -26.77 -3.43
C ASN A 15 -8.54 -26.93 -3.87
N PRO A 16 -7.63 -27.42 -3.00
CA PRO A 16 -6.21 -27.56 -3.31
C PRO A 16 -5.91 -28.48 -4.50
N LYS A 17 -6.76 -29.48 -4.78
CA LYS A 17 -6.61 -30.35 -5.97
C LYS A 17 -6.82 -29.56 -7.25
N LYS A 18 -7.89 -28.76 -7.30
CA LYS A 18 -8.15 -27.88 -8.43
C LYS A 18 -7.03 -26.87 -8.63
N ILE A 19 -6.52 -26.28 -7.56
CA ILE A 19 -5.39 -25.35 -7.62
C ILE A 19 -4.13 -26.03 -8.21
N ALA A 20 -3.84 -27.25 -7.77
CA ALA A 20 -2.73 -28.04 -8.29
C ALA A 20 -2.88 -28.29 -9.82
N ASP A 21 -4.07 -28.69 -10.26
CA ASP A 21 -4.38 -28.92 -11.67
C ASP A 21 -4.27 -27.63 -12.50
N ASP A 22 -4.87 -26.53 -12.02
CA ASP A 22 -4.88 -25.22 -12.69
C ASP A 22 -3.45 -24.65 -12.85
N LEU A 23 -2.55 -24.94 -11.89
CA LEU A 23 -1.16 -24.50 -11.92
C LEU A 23 -0.21 -25.52 -12.57
N GLY A 24 -0.68 -26.71 -12.93
CA GLY A 24 0.17 -27.80 -13.45
C GLY A 24 1.20 -28.31 -12.45
N LEU A 25 0.86 -28.32 -11.15
CA LEU A 25 1.76 -28.71 -10.05
C LEU A 25 1.22 -29.93 -9.29
N SER A 26 2.08 -30.57 -8.51
CA SER A 26 1.63 -31.65 -7.62
C SER A 26 0.92 -31.10 -6.38
N LEU A 27 -0.09 -31.83 -5.91
CA LEU A 27 -0.80 -31.50 -4.67
C LEU A 27 0.14 -31.38 -3.47
N SER A 28 1.16 -32.25 -3.39
CA SER A 28 2.19 -32.20 -2.35
C SER A 28 2.98 -30.89 -2.36
N LEU A 29 3.27 -30.34 -3.54
CA LEU A 29 3.98 -29.05 -3.66
C LEU A 29 3.10 -27.88 -3.20
N ILE A 30 1.80 -27.90 -3.52
CA ILE A 30 0.84 -26.89 -3.05
C ILE A 30 0.82 -26.84 -1.53
N TYR A 31 0.69 -27.99 -0.85
CA TYR A 31 0.73 -28.02 0.62
C TYR A 31 2.09 -27.58 1.19
N LYS A 32 3.20 -27.98 0.56
CA LYS A 32 4.54 -27.58 0.97
C LYS A 32 4.74 -26.05 0.94
N TRP A 33 4.06 -25.33 0.04
CA TRP A 33 4.13 -23.87 0.00
C TRP A 33 3.42 -23.17 1.18
N ALA A 34 2.50 -23.86 1.86
CA ALA A 34 1.81 -23.37 3.06
C ALA A 34 2.52 -23.74 4.37
N GLU A 35 3.68 -24.39 4.30
CA GLU A 35 4.53 -24.71 5.44
C GLU A 35 5.61 -23.62 5.65
N PRO A 36 6.08 -23.40 6.89
CA PRO A 36 7.20 -22.51 7.16
C PRO A 36 8.44 -22.98 6.39
N ALA A 37 9.20 -22.05 5.82
CA ALA A 37 10.50 -22.39 5.26
C ALA A 37 11.44 -22.83 6.39
N GLU A 38 11.82 -24.11 6.42
CA GLU A 38 12.88 -24.57 7.31
C GLU A 38 14.17 -23.82 6.98
N ASN A 39 14.92 -23.38 8.01
CA ASN A 39 16.17 -22.60 7.92
C ASN A 39 17.34 -23.35 7.22
N THR A 40 17.05 -24.42 6.48
CA THR A 40 17.98 -25.40 5.92
C THR A 40 17.95 -25.40 4.40
N GLY A 41 18.10 -24.23 3.76
CA GLY A 41 18.64 -24.03 2.39
C GLY A 41 18.02 -24.74 1.16
N SER A 42 17.14 -25.73 1.33
CA SER A 42 16.56 -26.57 0.28
C SER A 42 15.03 -26.64 0.34
N GLY A 43 14.42 -25.93 1.29
CA GLY A 43 12.98 -25.73 1.36
C GLY A 43 12.48 -25.10 0.06
N THR A 44 11.40 -25.66 -0.49
CA THR A 44 10.83 -25.14 -1.74
C THR A 44 10.16 -23.80 -1.46
N VAL A 45 10.87 -22.71 -1.78
CA VAL A 45 10.37 -21.34 -1.56
C VAL A 45 9.05 -21.14 -2.29
N ASN A 46 8.02 -20.74 -1.53
CA ASN A 46 6.69 -20.46 -2.06
C ASN A 46 6.72 -19.27 -3.04
N PRO A 47 5.73 -19.16 -3.96
CA PRO A 47 5.76 -18.15 -5.02
C PRO A 47 5.72 -16.72 -4.48
N LEU A 48 5.02 -16.46 -3.38
CA LEU A 48 4.93 -15.12 -2.80
C LEU A 48 6.31 -14.64 -2.30
N ASP A 49 7.05 -15.52 -1.63
CA ASP A 49 8.40 -15.23 -1.16
C ASP A 49 9.39 -15.02 -2.31
N ARG A 50 9.25 -15.77 -3.41
CA ARG A 50 10.08 -15.58 -4.62
C ARG A 50 9.83 -14.21 -5.26
N VAL A 51 8.56 -13.82 -5.41
CA VAL A 51 8.20 -12.49 -5.92
C VAL A 51 8.73 -11.39 -4.99
N ALA A 52 8.57 -11.54 -3.67
CA ALA A 52 9.09 -10.59 -2.71
C ALA A 52 10.63 -10.47 -2.76
N ALA A 53 11.33 -11.60 -2.92
CA ALA A 53 12.78 -11.63 -3.11
C ALA A 53 13.20 -10.95 -4.42
N LEU A 54 12.46 -11.16 -5.51
CA LEU A 54 12.72 -10.52 -6.79
C LEU A 54 12.56 -9.00 -6.71
N ILE A 55 11.50 -8.51 -6.06
CA ILE A 55 11.30 -7.08 -5.80
C ILE A 55 12.45 -6.50 -4.97
N ARG A 56 12.86 -7.19 -3.88
CA ARG A 56 13.97 -6.74 -3.05
C ARG A 56 15.30 -6.70 -3.81
N SER A 57 15.57 -7.70 -4.63
CA SER A 57 16.83 -7.81 -5.38
C SER A 57 16.93 -6.79 -6.52
N THR A 58 15.81 -6.43 -7.14
CA THR A 58 15.78 -5.47 -8.26
C THR A 58 15.51 -4.04 -7.80
N GLY A 59 14.85 -3.88 -6.65
CA GLY A 59 14.30 -2.59 -6.20
C GLY A 59 13.11 -2.11 -7.03
N ASP A 60 12.63 -2.91 -7.99
CA ASP A 60 11.62 -2.49 -8.95
C ASP A 60 10.20 -2.82 -8.49
N THR A 61 9.45 -1.79 -8.10
CA THR A 61 8.08 -1.92 -7.61
C THR A 61 7.06 -2.20 -8.71
N ARG A 62 7.45 -2.10 -10.00
CA ARG A 62 6.55 -2.42 -11.12
C ARG A 62 6.10 -3.88 -11.12
N ILE A 63 6.90 -4.77 -10.53
CA ILE A 63 6.54 -6.18 -10.36
C ILE A 63 5.31 -6.32 -9.44
N ALA A 64 5.29 -5.59 -8.32
CA ALA A 64 4.13 -5.59 -7.41
C ALA A 64 2.90 -4.98 -8.08
N GLN A 65 3.08 -3.85 -8.78
CA GLN A 65 2.02 -3.20 -9.55
C GLN A 65 1.38 -4.16 -10.56
N TRP A 66 2.20 -4.85 -11.35
CA TRP A 66 1.73 -5.78 -12.38
C TRP A 66 0.86 -6.91 -11.79
N ILE A 67 1.25 -7.45 -10.62
CA ILE A 67 0.47 -8.49 -9.92
C ILE A 67 -0.89 -7.95 -9.47
N CYS A 68 -0.92 -6.75 -8.87
CA CYS A 68 -2.17 -6.11 -8.47
C CYS A 68 -3.09 -5.84 -9.67
N GLU A 69 -2.53 -5.45 -10.82
CA GLU A 69 -3.30 -5.22 -12.04
C GLU A 69 -3.99 -6.49 -12.57
N GLN A 70 -3.44 -7.68 -12.31
CA GLN A 70 -4.07 -8.95 -12.71
C GLN A 70 -5.43 -9.18 -12.04
N THR A 71 -5.68 -8.53 -10.90
CA THR A 71 -6.95 -8.63 -10.16
C THR A 71 -7.78 -7.34 -10.24
N GLY A 72 -7.43 -6.42 -11.16
CA GLY A 72 -8.05 -5.10 -11.26
C GLY A 72 -7.68 -4.14 -10.13
N GLY A 73 -6.70 -4.51 -9.30
CA GLY A 73 -6.14 -3.68 -8.25
C GLY A 73 -4.99 -2.78 -8.74
N PHE A 74 -4.38 -2.08 -7.80
CA PHE A 74 -3.13 -1.32 -8.00
C PHE A 74 -2.30 -1.42 -6.72
N PHE A 75 -0.98 -1.27 -6.83
CA PHE A 75 -0.07 -1.22 -5.70
C PHE A 75 0.19 0.24 -5.29
N ILE A 76 -0.12 0.60 -4.05
CA ILE A 76 0.34 1.87 -3.48
C ILE A 76 1.55 1.57 -2.61
N ARG A 77 2.61 2.34 -2.84
CA ARG A 77 3.73 2.36 -1.90
C ARG A 77 3.36 3.17 -0.68
N ASN A 78 3.49 2.55 0.49
CA ASN A 78 3.40 3.29 1.75
C ASN A 78 4.55 4.31 1.84
N PRO A 79 4.29 5.56 2.27
CA PRO A 79 5.33 6.57 2.41
C PRO A 79 6.40 6.10 3.39
N LYS A 80 7.68 6.25 3.00
CA LYS A 80 8.82 5.88 3.85
C LYS A 80 9.06 6.98 4.87
N GLY A 81 8.68 6.69 6.11
CA GLY A 81 8.74 7.62 7.22
C GLY A 81 7.34 8.07 7.56
N LEU A 82 6.81 7.56 8.68
CA LEU A 82 5.90 8.41 9.43
C LEU A 82 6.69 9.67 9.74
N TRP A 83 6.07 10.79 9.45
CA TRP A 83 6.55 12.15 9.60
C TRP A 83 7.63 12.26 10.71
N PRO A 84 8.81 12.83 10.40
CA PRO A 84 9.93 12.88 11.35
C PRO A 84 9.61 13.61 12.67
N HIS A 85 8.47 14.30 12.73
CA HIS A 85 7.89 14.86 13.94
C HIS A 85 6.40 14.46 14.00
N PRO A 86 5.82 14.28 15.21
CA PRO A 86 4.38 14.08 15.33
C PRO A 86 3.69 15.28 14.66
N GLU A 87 3.03 15.06 13.52
CA GLU A 87 2.22 16.11 12.95
C GLU A 87 1.09 16.42 13.93
N TYR A 88 0.72 17.69 14.02
CA TYR A 88 -0.58 18.03 14.60
C TYR A 88 -1.65 17.55 13.62
N LEU A 89 -2.77 17.01 14.12
CA LEU A 89 -3.87 16.47 13.31
C LEU A 89 -4.36 17.47 12.24
N VAL A 90 -4.33 18.76 12.55
CA VAL A 90 -4.83 19.83 11.68
C VAL A 90 -3.96 20.01 10.41
N PRO A 91 -2.62 20.22 10.50
CA PRO A 91 -1.72 20.19 9.35
C PRO A 91 -1.87 18.95 8.45
N ALA A 92 -1.96 17.77 9.05
CA ALA A 92 -2.06 16.50 8.32
C ALA A 92 -3.37 16.42 7.52
N THR A 93 -4.48 16.84 8.14
CA THR A 93 -5.79 16.94 7.48
C THR A 93 -5.77 17.95 6.35
N ASN A 94 -5.18 19.13 6.58
CA ASN A 94 -5.05 20.16 5.55
C ASN A 94 -4.24 19.66 4.36
N ARG A 95 -3.20 18.85 4.59
CA ARG A 95 -2.41 18.27 3.51
C ARG A 95 -3.24 17.30 2.65
N VAL A 96 -4.05 16.42 3.26
CA VAL A 96 -4.95 15.54 2.50
C VAL A 96 -5.92 16.36 1.63
N VAL A 97 -6.46 17.46 2.17
CA VAL A 97 -7.32 18.38 1.41
C VAL A 97 -6.58 19.02 0.23
N GLN A 98 -5.32 19.42 0.42
CA GLN A 98 -4.50 19.98 -0.67
C GLN A 98 -4.23 18.94 -1.77
N GLU A 99 -3.87 17.70 -1.42
CA GLU A 99 -3.66 16.63 -2.42
C GLU A 99 -4.93 16.35 -3.24
N PHE A 100 -6.12 16.44 -2.60
CA PHE A 100 -7.40 16.36 -3.29
C PHE A 100 -7.61 17.54 -4.24
N ALA A 101 -7.31 18.77 -3.79
CA ALA A 101 -7.41 19.96 -4.63
C ALA A 101 -6.50 19.88 -5.86
N ASP A 102 -5.27 19.39 -5.69
CA ASP A 102 -4.31 19.20 -6.77
C ASP A 102 -4.80 18.17 -7.80
N LEU A 103 -5.40 17.06 -7.35
CA LEU A 103 -6.01 16.09 -8.24
C LEU A 103 -7.16 16.71 -9.06
N LEU A 104 -8.04 17.46 -8.41
CA LEU A 104 -9.15 18.16 -9.08
C LEU A 104 -8.62 19.17 -10.10
N ALA A 105 -7.52 19.87 -9.81
CA ALA A 105 -6.89 20.78 -10.76
C ALA A 105 -6.36 20.06 -12.01
N VAL A 106 -5.75 18.86 -11.85
CA VAL A 106 -5.30 18.05 -13.00
C VAL A 106 -6.48 17.53 -13.83
N ILE A 107 -7.55 17.07 -13.18
CA ILE A 107 -8.76 16.63 -13.88
C ILE A 107 -9.40 17.80 -14.64
N ALA A 108 -9.54 18.96 -13.98
CA ALA A 108 -10.11 20.16 -14.60
C ALA A 108 -9.30 20.60 -15.82
N LYS A 109 -7.97 20.57 -15.75
CA LYS A 109 -7.09 20.89 -16.87
C LYS A 109 -7.24 19.90 -18.03
N ALA A 110 -7.33 18.61 -17.74
CA ALA A 110 -7.51 17.56 -18.74
C ALA A 110 -8.94 17.53 -19.36
N ALA A 111 -9.90 18.20 -18.73
CA ALA A 111 -11.28 18.27 -19.22
C ALA A 111 -11.57 19.53 -20.04
N ILE A 112 -10.59 20.44 -20.22
CA ILE A 112 -10.79 21.73 -20.89
C ILE A 112 -11.30 21.58 -22.33
N ASP A 113 -10.79 20.59 -23.06
CA ASP A 113 -11.13 20.32 -24.46
C ASP A 113 -12.21 19.23 -24.61
N ASN A 114 -12.80 18.78 -23.50
CA ASN A 114 -13.75 17.67 -23.42
C ASN A 114 -13.24 16.34 -24.03
N VAL A 115 -11.92 16.17 -24.22
CA VAL A 115 -11.33 14.95 -24.78
C VAL A 115 -10.10 14.55 -23.98
N ILE A 116 -10.23 13.50 -23.16
CA ILE A 116 -9.09 13.01 -22.37
C ILE A 116 -8.14 12.20 -23.26
N SER A 117 -6.94 12.73 -23.48
CA SER A 117 -5.86 12.01 -24.16
C SER A 117 -5.27 10.89 -23.29
N LYS A 118 -4.55 9.95 -23.91
CA LYS A 118 -3.83 8.89 -23.17
C LYS A 118 -2.81 9.45 -22.16
N GLN A 119 -2.19 10.58 -22.51
CA GLN A 119 -1.20 11.22 -21.65
C GLN A 119 -1.86 11.88 -20.43
N GLU A 120 -3.03 12.51 -20.61
CA GLU A 120 -3.82 13.08 -19.51
C GLU A 120 -4.41 12.00 -18.61
N ALA A 121 -4.92 10.91 -19.19
CA ALA A 121 -5.36 9.76 -18.41
C ALA A 121 -4.22 9.20 -17.53
N ALA A 122 -3.00 9.12 -18.07
CA ALA A 122 -1.83 8.73 -17.30
C ALA A 122 -1.46 9.74 -16.20
N ALA A 123 -1.58 11.04 -16.48
CA ALA A 123 -1.32 12.09 -15.49
C ALA A 123 -2.35 12.10 -14.34
N ILE A 124 -3.65 11.93 -14.66
CA ILE A 124 -4.72 11.77 -13.67
C ILE A 124 -4.46 10.53 -12.82
N ARG A 125 -4.07 9.41 -13.45
CA ARG A 125 -3.74 8.17 -12.74
C ARG A 125 -2.57 8.37 -11.76
N ALA A 126 -1.50 9.02 -12.20
CA ALA A 126 -0.35 9.31 -11.35
C ALA A 126 -0.71 10.18 -10.14
N ARG A 127 -1.46 11.28 -10.33
CA ARG A 127 -1.90 12.14 -9.22
C ARG A 127 -2.88 11.45 -8.27
N TRP A 128 -3.73 10.58 -8.79
CA TRP A 128 -4.59 9.73 -7.96
C TRP A 128 -3.78 8.79 -7.07
N GLU A 129 -2.70 8.21 -7.59
CA GLU A 129 -1.79 7.35 -6.82
C GLU A 129 -1.06 8.12 -5.71
N ASP A 130 -0.60 9.33 -5.99
CA ASP A 130 0.02 10.21 -4.98
C ASP A 130 -0.97 10.52 -3.84
N LEU A 131 -2.21 10.90 -4.17
CA LEU A 131 -3.24 11.20 -3.17
C LEU A 131 -3.54 9.99 -2.28
N LYS A 132 -3.70 8.80 -2.85
CA LYS A 132 -3.94 7.60 -2.05
C LYS A 132 -2.75 7.27 -1.16
N SER A 133 -1.51 7.44 -1.65
CA SER A 133 -0.29 7.24 -0.84
C SER A 133 -0.22 8.21 0.34
N ALA A 134 -0.53 9.49 0.12
CA ALA A 134 -0.58 10.50 1.17
C ALA A 134 -1.66 10.18 2.23
N THR A 135 -2.84 9.77 1.78
CA THR A 135 -3.97 9.41 2.67
C THR A 135 -3.68 8.15 3.47
N GLU A 136 -3.05 7.14 2.86
CA GLU A 136 -2.60 5.92 3.55
C GLU A 136 -1.57 6.24 4.63
N GLY A 137 -0.65 7.17 4.35
CA GLY A 137 0.29 7.68 5.35
C GLY A 137 -0.41 8.32 6.55
N PHE A 138 -1.47 9.12 6.31
CA PHE A 138 -2.28 9.71 7.37
C PHE A 138 -2.97 8.65 8.24
N VAL A 139 -3.64 7.66 7.61
CA VAL A 139 -4.34 6.58 8.32
C VAL A 139 -3.36 5.79 9.19
N ARG A 140 -2.19 5.45 8.66
CA ARG A 140 -1.15 4.77 9.42
C ARG A 140 -0.65 5.58 10.62
N CYS A 141 -0.54 6.90 10.48
CA CYS A 141 -0.23 7.77 11.62
C CYS A 141 -1.32 7.74 12.70
N CYS A 142 -2.59 7.56 12.31
CA CYS A 142 -3.69 7.39 13.25
C CYS A 142 -3.58 6.05 13.98
N GLU A 143 -3.32 4.97 13.24
CA GLU A 143 -3.17 3.61 13.79
C GLU A 143 -1.98 3.49 14.75
N GLU A 144 -0.87 4.18 14.46
CA GLU A 144 0.34 4.17 15.28
C GLU A 144 0.29 5.20 16.43
N GLY A 145 -0.76 6.03 16.51
CA GLY A 145 -0.91 7.04 17.56
C GLY A 145 0.11 8.19 17.48
N ASN A 146 0.67 8.45 16.30
CA ASN A 146 1.77 9.41 16.07
C ASN A 146 1.30 10.88 15.97
N PHE A 147 0.11 11.21 16.48
CA PHE A 147 -0.39 12.58 16.52
C PHE A 147 -0.20 13.16 17.92
N ALA A 148 0.62 14.21 18.04
CA ALA A 148 0.75 14.93 19.30
C ALA A 148 -0.48 15.82 19.52
N PRO A 149 -1.07 15.84 20.73
CA PRO A 149 -2.05 16.85 21.07
C PRO A 149 -1.39 18.24 20.99
N MET A 150 -2.05 19.18 20.31
CA MET A 150 -1.64 20.59 20.37
C MET A 150 -1.64 21.00 21.84
N ARG A 151 -0.50 21.50 22.34
CA ARG A 151 -0.49 22.20 23.63
C ARG A 151 -1.51 23.32 23.52
N GLN A 152 -2.56 23.25 24.32
CA GLN A 152 -3.49 24.37 24.49
C GLN A 152 -2.65 25.61 24.81
N PRO A 153 -2.87 26.76 24.16
CA PRO A 153 -2.18 27.98 24.54
C PRO A 153 -2.49 28.23 26.01
N THR A 154 -1.46 28.16 26.85
CA THR A 154 -1.53 28.51 28.26
C THR A 154 -2.16 29.90 28.36
N THR A 155 -3.37 29.97 28.91
CA THR A 155 -4.04 31.21 29.27
C THR A 155 -3.04 32.10 30.02
N PRO A 156 -2.77 33.34 29.57
CA PRO A 156 -1.86 34.20 30.29
C PRO A 156 -2.45 34.48 31.67
N THR A 157 -1.72 34.06 32.70
CA THR A 157 -2.00 34.35 34.11
C THR A 157 -2.15 35.86 34.28
N GLN A 158 -3.34 36.32 34.67
CA GLN A 158 -3.59 37.71 35.05
C GLN A 158 -2.61 38.13 36.17
N PRO A 159 -1.98 39.30 36.10
CA PRO A 159 -1.14 39.79 37.19
C PRO A 159 -2.00 40.18 38.40
N PRO A 160 -1.52 39.93 39.63
CA PRO A 160 -2.26 40.28 40.85
C PRO A 160 -2.39 41.80 41.02
N GLN A 161 -3.55 42.22 41.55
CA GLN A 161 -3.87 43.59 41.96
C GLN A 161 -3.07 44.04 43.18
#